data_AF-A0A843WC86-F1
#
_entry.id   AF-A0A843WC86-F1
#
_cell.length_a   1.000
_cell.length_b   1.000
_cell.length_c   1.000
_cell.angle_alpha   90.00
_cell.angle_beta   90.00
_cell.angle_gamma   90.00
#
_symmetry.space_group_name_H-M   'P 1'
#
loop_
_entity.id
_entity.type
_entity.pdbx_description
1 polymer ?
#
loop_
_entity_poly.entity_id
_entity_poly.type
_entity_poly.pdbx_seq_one_letter_code
_entity_poly.pdbx_strand_id
1 'polypeptide(L)'
;MASRGRRGGAPTREGEQRREEQAEQQVPAPQGHVLPPPPPVDYGVFMQGLVQAMQMQTQTQAALQAQLEAQCGAYEGCVAGDS
;
A
#
# COMPACT_ATOMS: atom_id res chain seq x y z
N MET A 1 37.49 -24.87 -70.75
CA MET A 1 38.08 -24.06 -69.66
C MET A 1 37.14 -22.91 -69.32
N ALA A 2 37.00 -22.61 -68.02
CA ALA A 2 36.33 -21.45 -67.36
C ALA A 2 34.79 -21.34 -67.53
N SER A 3 33.93 -21.76 -66.61
CA SER A 3 33.66 -21.33 -65.22
C SER A 3 32.98 -19.95 -65.07
N ARG A 4 31.83 -19.98 -64.35
CA ARG A 4 31.20 -18.94 -63.50
C ARG A 4 30.03 -18.14 -64.06
N GLY A 5 28.93 -18.22 -63.32
CA GLY A 5 27.82 -17.29 -63.38
C GLY A 5 26.84 -17.41 -62.20
N ARG A 6 27.30 -17.67 -60.96
CA ARG A 6 26.46 -17.39 -59.77
C ARG A 6 26.45 -15.88 -59.57
N ARG A 7 25.39 -15.18 -60.02
CA ARG A 7 25.06 -13.86 -59.46
C ARG A 7 24.03 -14.09 -58.37
N GLY A 8 24.51 -14.43 -57.18
CA GLY A 8 23.75 -14.17 -55.96
C GLY A 8 23.68 -12.66 -55.81
N GLY A 9 22.47 -12.10 -55.91
CA GLY A 9 22.23 -10.69 -55.65
C GLY A 9 22.62 -10.37 -54.21
N ALA A 10 23.44 -9.35 -54.02
CA ALA A 10 23.73 -8.82 -52.70
C ALA A 10 22.41 -8.31 -52.09
N PRO A 11 22.10 -8.63 -50.81
CA PRO A 11 20.97 -8.02 -50.14
C PRO A 11 21.20 -6.51 -50.10
N THR A 12 20.24 -5.74 -50.62
CA THR A 12 20.30 -4.28 -50.58
C THR A 12 20.11 -3.82 -49.14
N ARG A 13 20.94 -2.87 -48.71
CA ARG A 13 20.95 -2.24 -47.38
C ARG A 13 19.57 -1.70 -46.95
N GLU A 14 18.73 -1.36 -47.92
CA GLU A 14 17.34 -0.92 -47.72
C GLU A 14 16.40 -2.04 -47.22
N GLY A 15 16.71 -3.31 -47.56
CA GLY A 15 15.96 -4.47 -47.09
C GLY A 15 16.24 -4.82 -45.62
N GLU A 16 17.44 -4.49 -45.12
CA GLU A 16 17.78 -4.62 -43.69
C GLU A 16 17.15 -3.51 -42.86
N GLN A 17 17.21 -2.26 -43.30
CA GLN A 17 16.54 -1.14 -42.60
C GLN A 17 15.04 -1.34 -42.47
N ARG A 18 14.38 -1.83 -43.53
CA ARG A 18 12.94 -2.12 -43.47
C ARG A 18 12.60 -3.29 -42.53
N ARG A 19 13.57 -4.19 -42.27
CA ARG A 19 13.43 -5.32 -41.33
C ARG A 19 13.67 -4.89 -39.89
N GLU A 20 14.60 -3.96 -39.65
CA GLU A 20 14.81 -3.33 -38.33
C GLU A 20 13.61 -2.44 -37.95
N GLU A 21 13.08 -1.64 -38.87
CA GLU A 21 11.88 -0.82 -38.62
C GLU A 21 10.63 -1.66 -38.31
N GLN A 22 10.48 -2.82 -38.96
CA GLN A 22 9.40 -3.77 -38.65
C GLN A 22 9.63 -4.57 -37.37
N ALA A 23 10.89 -4.71 -36.92
CA ALA A 23 11.23 -5.37 -35.67
C ALA A 23 10.98 -4.45 -34.46
N GLU A 24 11.24 -3.14 -34.59
CA GLU A 24 10.95 -2.16 -33.53
C GLU A 24 9.45 -1.87 -33.38
N GLN A 25 8.65 -1.97 -34.46
CA GLN A 25 7.19 -1.83 -34.40
C GLN A 25 6.47 -3.06 -33.81
N GLN A 26 7.20 -4.15 -33.56
CA GLN A 26 6.69 -5.39 -32.96
C GLN A 26 7.08 -5.57 -31.50
N VAL A 27 7.50 -4.52 -30.79
CA VAL A 27 7.59 -4.58 -29.34
C VAL A 27 6.15 -4.63 -28.81
N PRO A 28 5.68 -5.77 -28.26
CA PRO A 28 4.35 -5.81 -27.66
C PRO A 28 4.32 -4.78 -26.54
N ALA A 29 3.26 -3.96 -26.52
CA ALA A 29 3.04 -2.99 -25.45
C ALA A 29 3.24 -3.70 -24.10
N PRO A 30 3.99 -3.13 -23.15
CA PRO A 30 4.17 -3.74 -21.85
C PRO A 30 2.77 -3.98 -21.28
N GLN A 31 2.44 -5.25 -21.04
CA GLN A 31 1.19 -5.57 -20.38
C GLN A 31 1.26 -4.93 -19.00
N GLY A 32 0.46 -3.89 -18.78
CA GLY A 32 0.42 -3.19 -17.51
C GLY A 32 0.12 -4.21 -16.42
N HIS A 33 0.97 -4.27 -15.40
CA HIS A 33 0.66 -5.03 -14.20
C HIS A 33 -0.60 -4.43 -13.57
N VAL A 34 -1.74 -5.10 -13.76
CA VAL A 34 -2.96 -4.79 -13.03
C VAL A 34 -2.74 -5.24 -11.60
N LEU A 35 -2.66 -4.28 -10.69
CA LEU A 35 -2.61 -4.58 -9.26
C LEU A 35 -3.90 -5.32 -8.87
N PRO A 36 -3.81 -6.35 -8.00
CA PRO A 36 -4.99 -7.03 -7.53
C PRO A 36 -5.92 -6.03 -6.83
N PRO A 37 -7.24 -6.23 -6.92
CA PRO A 37 -8.18 -5.38 -6.21
C PRO A 37 -7.91 -5.43 -4.70
N PRO A 38 -8.17 -4.33 -3.98
CA PRO A 38 -8.01 -4.32 -2.54
C PRO A 38 -8.93 -5.36 -1.89
N PRO A 39 -8.53 -5.91 -0.73
CA PRO A 39 -9.37 -6.85 0.00
C PRO A 39 -10.68 -6.18 0.42
N PRO A 40 -11.79 -6.93 0.48
CA PRO A 40 -13.05 -6.41 0.97
C PRO A 40 -12.91 -5.99 2.43
N VAL A 41 -13.45 -4.82 2.76
CA VAL A 41 -13.51 -4.29 4.13
C VAL A 41 -14.88 -4.58 4.71
N ASP A 42 -14.90 -5.24 5.87
CA ASP A 42 -16.12 -5.38 6.67
C ASP A 42 -16.30 -4.14 7.56
N TYR A 43 -17.15 -3.23 7.11
CA TYR A 43 -17.47 -2.01 7.84
C TYR A 43 -18.15 -2.29 9.20
N GLY A 44 -18.86 -3.42 9.35
CA GLY A 44 -19.47 -3.81 10.61
C GLY A 44 -18.41 -4.11 11.66
N VAL A 45 -17.39 -4.90 11.30
CA VAL A 45 -16.25 -5.20 12.18
C VAL A 45 -15.45 -3.94 12.52
N PHE A 46 -15.21 -3.09 11.51
CA PHE A 46 -14.51 -1.82 11.71
C PHE A 46 -15.23 -0.91 12.71
N MET A 47 -16.53 -0.68 12.52
CA MET A 47 -17.32 0.17 13.40
C MET A 47 -17.43 -0.42 14.81
N GLN A 48 -17.54 -1.74 14.93
CA GLN A 48 -17.58 -2.40 16.23
C GLN A 48 -16.25 -2.20 16.99
N GLY A 49 -15.11 -2.29 16.28
CA GLY A 49 -13.79 -1.97 16.84
C GLY A 49 -13.67 -0.51 17.29
N LEU A 50 -14.20 0.44 16.50
CA LEU A 50 -14.23 1.85 16.89
C LEU A 50 -15.05 2.10 18.15
N VAL A 51 -16.25 1.50 18.24
CA VAL A 51 -17.11 1.62 19.43
C VAL A 51 -16.42 1.03 20.66
N GLN A 52 -15.77 -0.12 20.51
CA GLN A 52 -15.04 -0.76 21.61
C GLN A 52 -13.85 0.10 22.08
N ALA A 53 -13.11 0.71 21.16
CA ALA A 53 -12.01 1.61 21.50
C ALA A 53 -12.49 2.84 22.28
N MET A 54 -13.60 3.46 21.86
CA MET A 54 -14.19 4.59 22.59
C MET A 54 -14.65 4.19 23.99
N GLN A 55 -15.32 3.05 24.15
CA GLN A 55 -15.76 2.58 25.46
C GLN A 55 -14.59 2.35 26.42
N MET A 56 -13.50 1.74 25.94
CA MET A 56 -12.29 1.52 26.73
C MET A 56 -11.64 2.84 27.15
N GLN A 57 -11.59 3.82 26.25
CA GLN A 57 -11.06 5.16 26.57
C GLN A 57 -11.89 5.84 27.65
N THR A 58 -13.22 5.82 27.54
CA THR A 58 -14.12 6.45 28.53
C THR A 58 -14.00 5.78 29.89
N GLN A 59 -13.95 4.46 29.96
CA GLN A 59 -13.79 3.74 31.23
C GLN A 59 -12.44 4.05 31.89
N THR A 60 -11.37 4.11 31.09
CA THR A 60 -10.03 4.44 31.60
C THR A 60 -9.97 5.88 32.13
N GLN A 61 -10.58 6.83 31.42
CA GLN A 61 -10.66 8.22 31.86
C GLN A 61 -11.46 8.35 33.17
N ALA A 62 -12.62 7.69 33.26
CA ALA A 62 -13.44 7.70 34.46
C ALA A 62 -12.71 7.08 35.67
N ALA A 63 -11.99 5.97 35.46
CA ALA A 63 -11.20 5.33 36.50
C ALA A 63 -10.06 6.25 36.99
N LEU A 64 -9.35 6.91 36.07
CA LEU A 64 -8.30 7.88 36.41
C LEU A 64 -8.86 9.08 37.18
N GLN A 65 -10.01 9.61 36.75
CA GLN A 65 -10.67 10.72 37.43
C GLN A 65 -11.06 10.32 38.87
N ALA A 66 -11.69 9.16 39.05
CA ALA A 66 -12.05 8.66 40.36
C ALA A 66 -10.83 8.44 41.27
N GLN A 67 -9.70 7.98 40.71
CA GLN A 67 -8.45 7.84 41.47
C GLN A 67 -7.88 9.20 41.90
N LEU A 68 -7.94 10.22 41.04
CA LEU A 68 -7.50 11.57 41.38
C LEU A 68 -8.40 12.19 42.46
N GLU A 69 -9.72 12.08 42.31
CA GLU A 69 -10.68 12.57 43.31
C GLU A 69 -10.49 11.89 44.67
N ALA A 70 -10.31 10.56 44.68
CA ALA A 70 -10.01 9.82 45.90
C ALA A 70 -8.69 10.25 46.55
N GLN A 71 -7.65 10.55 45.75
CA GLN A 71 -6.37 11.00 46.26
C GLN A 71 -6.45 12.42 46.84
N CYS A 72 -7.17 13.34 46.18
CA CYS A 72 -7.42 14.69 46.68
C CYS A 72 -8.24 14.67 47.98
N GLY A 73 -9.31 13.86 48.03
CA GLY A 73 -10.14 13.71 49.24
C GLY A 73 -9.38 13.07 50.41
N ALA A 74 -8.48 12.12 50.13
CA ALA A 74 -7.61 11.53 51.15
C ALA A 74 -6.61 12.55 51.70
N TYR A 75 -6.02 13.40 50.85
CA TYR A 75 -5.10 14.44 51.28
C TYR A 75 -5.78 15.47 52.19
N GLU A 76 -6.95 15.98 51.81
CA GLU A 76 -7.70 16.95 52.63
C GLU A 76 -8.22 16.34 53.93
N GLY A 77 -8.67 15.08 53.91
CA GLY A 77 -9.11 14.35 55.10
C GLY A 77 -7.97 14.07 56.09
N CYS A 78 -6.76 13.82 55.60
CA CYS A 78 -5.58 13.66 56.45
C CYS A 78 -5.10 14.99 57.06
N VAL A 79 -5.20 16.12 56.33
CA VAL A 79 -4.82 17.44 56.85
C VAL A 79 -5.83 17.98 57.86
N ALA A 80 -7.13 17.72 57.66
CA ALA A 80 -8.19 18.17 58.57
C ALA A 80 -8.32 17.32 59.85
N GLY A 81 -7.75 16.11 59.89
CA GLY A 81 -7.81 15.22 61.06
C GLY A 81 -6.69 15.42 62.10
N ASP A 82 -5.72 16.30 61.84
CA ASP A 82 -4.55 16.56 62.69
C ASP A 82 -4.58 17.94 63.38
N SER A 83 -5.71 18.66 63.33
CA SER A 83 -5.92 19.98 64.00
C SER A 83 -6.84 19.91 65.21
#